data_AF-R6PT67-F1
#
_entry.id   AF-R6PT67-F1
#
_cell.length_a   1.000
_cell.length_b   1.000
_cell.length_c   1.000
_cell.angle_alpha   90.00
_cell.angle_beta   90.00
_cell.angle_gamma   90.00
#
_symmetry.space_group_name_H-M   'P 1'
#
loop_
_entity.id
_entity.type
_entity.pdbx_description
1 polymer ?
#
loop_
_entity_poly.entity_id
_entity_poly.type
_entity_poly.pdbx_seq_one_letter_code
_entity_poly.pdbx_strand_id
1 'polypeptide(L)'
;MQFRIDPVKFYKLHVFEENEFFEQPSLLFTIVDNDEVARPLVVDSKRLKEQMYKDEKIIAHEGKKKRQKDDGTLVIDLHADELLETTAGMNAADILHYQLDVFKKTMDENKKKKGQKIVFIHGKGEGVLRHALVHELNYRYKSCTYQDASFQEYGYGATQVTIK
;
A
#
# COMPACT_ATOMS: atom_id res chain seq x y z
N MET A 1 -38.91 -2.57 0.80
CA MET A 1 -37.55 -3.04 0.48
C MET A 1 -37.12 -2.38 -0.81
N GLN A 2 -35.94 -1.77 -0.86
CA GLN A 2 -35.37 -1.27 -2.11
C GLN A 2 -34.18 -2.15 -2.47
N PHE A 3 -34.40 -3.08 -3.39
CA PHE A 3 -33.34 -3.94 -3.92
C PHE A 3 -32.56 -3.15 -4.97
N ARG A 4 -31.29 -2.83 -4.69
CA ARG A 4 -30.44 -2.03 -5.58
C ARG A 4 -29.41 -2.92 -6.27
N ILE A 5 -29.46 -2.94 -7.60
CA ILE A 5 -28.51 -3.64 -8.44
C ILE A 5 -27.33 -2.70 -8.73
N ASP A 6 -26.11 -3.20 -8.64
CA ASP A 6 -24.91 -2.48 -9.09
C ASP A 6 -24.73 -2.70 -10.60
N PRO A 7 -24.96 -1.68 -11.45
CA PRO A 7 -24.88 -1.82 -12.90
C PRO A 7 -23.45 -2.13 -13.38
N VAL A 8 -22.41 -1.85 -12.59
CA VAL A 8 -21.01 -2.14 -12.95
C VAL A 8 -20.78 -3.65 -13.06
N LYS A 9 -21.54 -4.46 -12.31
CA LYS A 9 -21.41 -5.92 -12.36
C LYS A 9 -21.74 -6.52 -13.74
N PHE A 10 -22.60 -5.89 -14.54
CA PHE A 10 -22.92 -6.37 -15.89
C PHE A 10 -21.74 -6.29 -16.87
N TYR A 11 -20.73 -5.47 -16.57
CA TYR A 11 -19.53 -5.33 -17.40
C TYR A 11 -18.39 -6.28 -17.00
N LYS A 12 -18.57 -7.09 -15.95
CA LYS A 12 -17.55 -8.00 -15.42
C LYS A 12 -17.91 -9.45 -15.79
N LEU A 13 -17.39 -9.96 -16.90
CA LEU A 13 -17.69 -11.33 -17.37
C LEU A 13 -17.49 -12.42 -16.31
N HIS A 14 -16.49 -12.29 -15.44
CA HIS A 14 -16.18 -13.27 -14.38
C HIS A 14 -17.17 -13.29 -13.21
N VAL A 15 -18.18 -12.40 -13.17
CA VAL A 15 -19.25 -12.46 -12.15
C VAL A 15 -20.49 -13.24 -12.61
N PHE A 16 -20.50 -13.67 -13.87
CA PHE A 16 -21.54 -14.54 -14.42
C PHE A 16 -21.08 -15.98 -14.25
N GLU A 17 -21.84 -16.77 -13.50
CA GLU A 17 -21.49 -18.15 -13.17
C GLU A 17 -22.50 -19.11 -13.76
N GLU A 18 -22.06 -20.32 -14.11
CA GLU A 18 -22.96 -21.41 -14.45
C GLU A 18 -23.84 -21.75 -13.24
N ASN A 19 -25.11 -21.99 -13.49
CA ASN A 19 -26.06 -22.28 -12.42
C ASN A 19 -27.22 -23.12 -12.94
N GLU A 20 -28.00 -23.62 -11.99
CA GLU A 20 -29.07 -24.59 -12.24
C GLU A 20 -30.33 -23.96 -12.86
N PHE A 21 -30.42 -22.63 -12.91
CA PHE A 21 -31.63 -21.90 -13.29
C PHE A 21 -31.62 -21.43 -14.75
N PHE A 22 -30.44 -21.25 -15.34
CA PHE A 22 -30.29 -20.72 -16.68
C PHE A 22 -29.25 -21.53 -17.47
N GLU A 23 -29.52 -21.78 -18.75
CA GLU A 23 -28.58 -22.50 -19.64
C GLU A 23 -27.31 -21.69 -19.97
N GLN A 24 -27.33 -20.39 -19.69
CA GLN A 24 -26.21 -19.47 -19.92
C GLN A 24 -25.67 -18.98 -18.57
N PRO A 25 -24.35 -18.71 -18.45
CA PRO A 25 -23.78 -18.10 -17.26
C PRO A 25 -24.55 -16.83 -16.89
N SER A 26 -25.01 -16.75 -15.64
CA SER A 26 -25.87 -15.67 -15.19
C SER A 26 -25.43 -15.11 -13.84
N LEU A 27 -25.76 -13.83 -13.62
CA LEU A 27 -25.48 -13.14 -12.37
C LEU A 27 -26.67 -13.36 -11.43
N LEU A 28 -26.54 -14.31 -10.50
CA LEU A 28 -27.58 -14.61 -9.53
C LEU A 28 -27.57 -13.64 -8.34
N PHE A 29 -28.77 -13.22 -7.93
CA PHE A 29 -28.97 -12.39 -6.75
C PHE A 29 -29.94 -13.07 -5.80
N THR A 30 -29.46 -13.41 -4.61
CA THR A 30 -30.32 -13.86 -3.52
C THR A 30 -31.13 -12.66 -3.00
N ILE A 31 -32.45 -12.79 -2.97
CA ILE A 31 -33.35 -11.75 -2.46
C ILE A 31 -33.72 -12.03 -0.99
N VAL A 32 -33.89 -13.31 -0.65
CA VAL A 32 -34.18 -13.82 0.70
C VAL A 32 -33.39 -15.10 0.90
N ASP A 33 -32.74 -15.23 2.05
CA ASP A 33 -32.09 -16.46 2.51
C ASP A 33 -32.49 -16.69 3.97
N ASN A 34 -33.04 -17.86 4.30
CA ASN A 34 -33.44 -18.23 5.67
C ASN A 34 -34.33 -17.18 6.39
N ASP A 35 -35.38 -16.69 5.74
CA ASP A 35 -36.26 -15.60 6.21
C ASP A 35 -35.57 -14.24 6.46
N GLU A 36 -34.28 -14.14 6.16
CA GLU A 36 -33.53 -12.90 6.18
C GLU A 36 -33.40 -12.33 4.78
N VAL A 37 -33.71 -11.04 4.64
CA VAL A 37 -33.58 -10.37 3.34
C VAL A 37 -32.12 -10.09 3.08
N ALA A 38 -31.60 -10.75 2.06
CA ALA A 38 -30.24 -10.59 1.61
C ALA A 38 -30.01 -9.13 1.23
N ARG A 39 -29.24 -8.42 2.06
CA ARG A 39 -28.85 -7.04 1.79
C ARG A 39 -27.69 -7.11 0.80
N PRO A 40 -27.79 -6.46 -0.38
CA PRO A 40 -26.60 -6.24 -1.19
C PRO A 40 -25.53 -5.64 -0.29
N LEU A 41 -24.30 -6.16 -0.35
CA LEU A 41 -23.15 -5.56 0.33
C LEU A 41 -22.99 -4.15 -0.24
N VAL A 42 -23.67 -3.17 0.36
CA VAL A 42 -23.37 -1.77 0.18
C VAL A 42 -22.08 -1.58 0.97
N VAL A 43 -20.98 -1.94 0.33
CA VAL A 43 -19.65 -1.66 0.84
C VAL A 43 -19.51 -0.15 0.71
N ASP A 44 -19.96 0.54 1.73
CA ASP A 44 -19.82 1.98 1.85
C ASP A 44 -18.32 2.26 1.91
N SER A 45 -17.74 2.65 0.76
CA SER A 45 -16.29 2.64 0.58
C SER A 45 -15.59 3.53 1.60
N LYS A 46 -16.29 4.51 2.16
CA LYS A 46 -15.82 5.35 3.27
C LYS A 46 -15.77 4.59 4.59
N ARG A 47 -16.79 3.80 4.95
CA ARG A 47 -16.80 2.99 6.18
C ARG A 47 -15.80 1.85 6.11
N LEU A 48 -15.65 1.19 4.95
CA LEU A 48 -14.62 0.17 4.77
C LEU A 48 -13.23 0.79 4.91
N LYS A 49 -13.01 1.96 4.30
CA LYS A 49 -11.76 2.72 4.42
C LYS A 49 -11.49 3.08 5.88
N GLU A 50 -12.46 3.67 6.59
CA GLU A 50 -12.33 4.03 8.01
C GLU A 50 -12.08 2.83 8.92
N GLN A 51 -12.69 1.67 8.66
CA GLN A 51 -12.42 0.44 9.43
C GLN A 51 -11.03 -0.11 9.13
N MET A 52 -10.60 -0.11 7.86
CA MET A 52 -9.24 -0.53 7.47
C MET A 52 -8.16 0.37 8.09
N TYR A 53 -8.34 1.70 8.10
CA TYR A 53 -7.40 2.63 8.74
C TYR A 53 -7.48 2.60 10.28
N LYS A 54 -8.62 2.21 10.87
CA LYS A 54 -8.72 1.99 12.32
C LYS A 54 -8.02 0.69 12.74
N ASP A 55 -8.12 -0.36 11.93
CA ASP A 55 -7.47 -1.64 12.20
C ASP A 55 -5.96 -1.61 11.90
N GLU A 56 -5.45 -0.69 11.08
CA GLU A 56 -4.00 -0.43 10.94
C GLU A 56 -3.34 -0.02 12.28
N LYS A 57 -4.09 0.54 13.24
CA LYS A 57 -3.58 0.80 14.59
C LYS A 57 -3.64 -0.42 15.53
N ILE A 58 -4.33 -1.50 15.16
CA ILE A 58 -4.56 -2.67 16.03
C ILE A 58 -3.84 -3.94 15.50
N ILE A 59 -3.42 -3.98 14.24
CA ILE A 59 -2.49 -5.02 13.75
C ILE A 59 -1.02 -4.58 13.94
N ALA A 60 -0.72 -3.84 15.01
CA ALA A 60 0.55 -4.01 15.69
C ALA A 60 0.52 -5.39 16.37
N HIS A 61 0.56 -6.46 15.57
CA HIS A 61 0.78 -7.80 16.10
C HIS A 61 2.07 -7.71 16.89
N GLU A 62 1.99 -8.01 18.19
CA GLU A 62 3.09 -8.39 19.06
C GLU A 62 3.74 -9.68 18.54
N GLY A 63 4.24 -9.65 17.30
CA GLY A 63 5.21 -10.60 16.80
C GLY A 63 6.47 -10.32 17.58
N LYS A 64 6.67 -11.11 18.65
CA LYS A 64 7.91 -11.25 19.44
C LYS A 64 9.02 -10.41 18.84
N LYS A 65 9.31 -9.25 19.45
CA LYS A 65 10.51 -8.45 19.18
C LYS A 65 11.71 -9.38 19.32
N LYS A 66 12.09 -10.07 18.23
CA LYS A 66 13.44 -10.59 18.07
C LYS A 66 14.27 -9.34 18.23
N ARG A 67 15.03 -9.29 19.32
CA ARG A 67 16.01 -8.25 19.62
C ARG A 67 16.56 -7.75 18.29
N GLN A 68 16.25 -6.49 17.96
CA GLN A 68 16.87 -5.81 16.83
C GLN A 68 18.36 -6.06 17.00
N LYS A 69 18.94 -6.90 16.13
CA LYS A 69 20.37 -6.78 15.91
C LYS A 69 20.48 -5.40 15.32
N ASP A 70 21.06 -4.48 16.09
CA ASP A 70 21.56 -3.22 15.55
C ASP A 70 22.66 -3.58 14.56
N ASP A 71 22.26 -3.95 13.35
CA ASP A 71 23.15 -4.30 12.24
C ASP A 71 23.59 -3.04 11.49
N GLY A 72 23.29 -1.87 12.03
CA GLY A 72 23.57 -0.57 11.45
C GLY A 72 22.64 -0.18 10.30
N THR A 73 21.52 -0.89 10.06
CA THR A 73 20.54 -0.50 9.03
C THR A 73 19.82 0.79 9.40
N LEU A 74 19.89 1.78 8.51
CA LEU A 74 19.19 3.05 8.66
C LEU A 74 17.76 2.90 8.13
N VAL A 75 16.74 3.26 8.91
CA VAL A 75 15.33 3.22 8.49
C VAL A 75 14.80 4.63 8.36
N ILE A 76 14.21 4.96 7.21
CA ILE A 76 13.64 6.28 6.90
C ILE A 76 12.22 6.10 6.42
N ASP A 77 11.27 6.70 7.12
CA ASP A 77 9.88 6.75 6.70
C ASP A 77 9.64 7.97 5.80
N LEU A 78 9.06 7.71 4.63
CA LEU A 78 8.74 8.69 3.60
C LEU A 78 7.24 8.98 3.53
N HIS A 79 6.40 8.48 4.43
CA HIS A 79 4.98 8.86 4.46
C HIS A 79 4.83 10.37 4.69
N ALA A 80 3.83 10.96 4.02
CA ALA A 80 3.57 12.40 4.13
C ALA A 80 3.31 12.82 5.58
N ASP A 81 2.60 12.01 6.35
CA ASP A 81 2.26 12.30 7.76
C ASP A 81 3.48 12.28 8.70
N GLU A 82 4.53 11.54 8.34
CA GLU A 82 5.79 11.55 9.11
C GLU A 82 6.65 12.75 8.73
N LEU A 83 6.60 13.14 7.46
CA LEU A 83 7.48 14.17 6.89
C LEU A 83 6.94 15.59 7.01
N LEU A 84 5.62 15.77 7.10
CA LEU A 84 4.95 17.06 7.05
C LEU A 84 3.99 17.23 8.22
N GLU A 85 4.06 18.37 8.90
CA GLU A 85 3.11 18.72 9.97
C GLU A 85 1.69 18.95 9.43
N THR A 86 1.56 19.36 8.16
CA THR A 86 0.29 19.53 7.46
C THR A 86 0.47 19.35 5.95
N THR A 87 -0.51 18.73 5.33
CA THR A 87 -0.63 18.58 3.87
C THR A 87 -1.68 19.53 3.27
N ALA A 88 -2.27 20.42 4.09
CA ALA A 88 -3.31 21.35 3.66
C ALA A 88 -2.78 22.32 2.59
N GLY A 89 -3.43 22.32 1.43
CA GLY A 89 -3.05 23.18 0.30
C GLY A 89 -1.96 22.61 -0.62
N MET A 90 -1.38 21.45 -0.30
CA MET A 90 -0.46 20.74 -1.19
C MET A 90 -1.24 19.84 -2.14
N ASN A 91 -0.85 19.83 -3.41
CA ASN A 91 -1.33 18.83 -4.35
C ASN A 91 -0.53 17.53 -4.19
N ALA A 92 -1.00 16.43 -4.78
CA ALA A 92 -0.33 15.13 -4.67
C ALA A 92 1.10 15.11 -5.26
N ALA A 93 1.36 15.92 -6.29
CA ALA A 93 2.69 16.04 -6.89
C ALA A 93 3.67 16.79 -5.97
N ASP A 94 3.20 17.79 -5.23
CA ASP A 94 4.02 18.53 -4.26
C ASP A 94 4.45 17.61 -3.11
N ILE A 95 3.51 16.78 -2.60
CA ILE A 95 3.80 15.78 -1.57
C ILE A 95 4.83 14.78 -2.10
N LEU A 96 4.61 14.23 -3.30
CA LEU A 96 5.53 13.28 -3.93
C LEU A 96 6.93 13.88 -4.10
N HIS A 97 7.01 15.15 -4.51
CA HIS A 97 8.28 15.86 -4.67
C HIS A 97 9.03 15.98 -3.34
N TYR A 98 8.32 16.36 -2.28
CA TYR A 98 8.91 16.45 -0.94
C TYR A 98 9.46 15.10 -0.45
N GLN A 99 8.68 14.02 -0.61
CA GLN A 99 9.10 12.66 -0.26
C GLN A 99 10.38 12.25 -1.03
N LEU A 100 10.44 12.59 -2.32
CA LEU A 100 11.62 12.33 -3.15
C LEU A 100 12.83 13.17 -2.74
N ASP A 101 12.64 14.39 -2.26
CA ASP A 101 13.75 15.24 -1.81
C ASP A 101 14.35 14.72 -0.51
N VAL A 102 13.53 14.24 0.43
CA VAL A 102 14.01 13.55 1.64
C VAL A 102 14.80 12.29 1.27
N PHE A 103 14.30 11.50 0.31
CA PHE A 103 15.01 10.34 -0.20
C PHE A 103 16.38 10.73 -0.79
N LYS A 104 16.44 11.70 -1.71
CA LYS A 104 17.70 12.14 -2.35
C LYS A 104 18.70 12.65 -1.32
N LYS A 105 18.24 13.46 -0.37
CA LYS A 105 19.08 13.98 0.72
C LYS A 105 19.69 12.84 1.53
N THR A 106 18.87 11.87 1.95
CA THR A 106 19.33 10.69 2.68
C THR A 106 20.38 9.91 1.88
N MET A 107 20.13 9.70 0.58
CA MET A 107 21.07 9.01 -0.30
C MET A 107 22.38 9.78 -0.45
N ASP A 108 22.33 11.09 -0.61
CA ASP A 108 23.52 11.93 -0.75
C ASP A 108 24.39 12.00 0.51
N GLU A 109 23.77 11.96 1.69
CA GLU A 109 24.48 11.88 2.97
C GLU A 109 25.17 10.53 3.18
N ASN A 110 24.62 9.46 2.61
CA ASN A 110 25.09 8.09 2.85
C ASN A 110 25.85 7.45 1.67
N LYS A 111 25.86 8.05 0.47
CA LYS A 111 26.49 7.49 -0.74
C LYS A 111 27.98 7.16 -0.62
N LYS A 112 28.67 7.68 0.39
CA LYS A 112 30.09 7.39 0.66
C LYS A 112 30.30 6.24 1.65
N LYS A 113 29.24 5.76 2.32
CA LYS A 113 29.31 4.72 3.35
C LYS A 113 29.10 3.34 2.73
N LYS A 114 30.18 2.72 2.25
CA LYS A 114 30.12 1.39 1.62
C LYS A 114 29.55 0.34 2.58
N GLY A 115 28.66 -0.51 2.08
CA GLY A 115 27.98 -1.54 2.86
C GLY A 115 26.79 -1.04 3.68
N GLN A 116 26.56 0.28 3.75
CA GLN A 116 25.42 0.84 4.47
C GLN A 116 24.11 0.38 3.83
N LYS A 117 23.22 -0.18 4.65
CA LYS A 117 21.85 -0.50 4.27
C LYS A 117 20.92 0.61 4.73
N ILE A 118 19.99 1.00 3.88
CA ILE A 118 18.97 2.00 4.16
C ILE A 118 17.62 1.44 3.74
N VAL A 119 16.65 1.37 4.65
CA VAL A 119 15.28 0.95 4.36
C VAL A 119 14.41 2.19 4.26
N PHE A 120 13.80 2.41 3.10
CA PHE A 120 12.82 3.47 2.88
C PHE A 120 11.41 2.90 2.96
N ILE A 121 10.62 3.37 3.92
CA ILE A 121 9.20 3.02 4.06
C ILE A 121 8.41 4.05 3.25
N HIS A 122 7.74 3.63 2.19
CA HIS A 122 7.00 4.53 1.27
C HIS A 122 5.52 4.18 1.13
N GLY A 123 5.08 3.10 1.79
CA GLY A 123 3.70 2.65 1.81
C GLY A 123 3.31 1.82 0.59
N LYS A 124 2.14 1.19 0.65
CA LYS A 124 1.66 0.29 -0.41
C LYS A 124 1.17 1.06 -1.64
N GLY A 125 0.30 2.06 -1.43
CA GLY A 125 -0.23 2.97 -2.45
C GLY A 125 -0.58 2.34 -3.81
N GLU A 126 -0.49 3.14 -4.88
CA GLU A 126 -0.46 2.67 -6.28
C GLU A 126 0.98 2.39 -6.77
N GLY A 127 1.96 2.48 -5.87
CA GLY A 127 3.37 2.31 -6.19
C GLY A 127 4.05 3.52 -6.86
N VAL A 128 3.39 4.67 -6.96
CA VAL A 128 3.97 5.88 -7.61
C VAL A 128 5.30 6.29 -6.97
N LEU A 129 5.35 6.40 -5.63
CA LEU A 129 6.59 6.73 -4.91
C LEU A 129 7.65 5.64 -5.12
N ARG A 130 7.29 4.36 -5.00
CA ARG A 130 8.21 3.23 -5.31
C ARG A 130 8.86 3.36 -6.68
N HIS A 131 8.06 3.61 -7.72
CA HIS A 131 8.58 3.73 -9.09
C HIS A 131 9.51 4.94 -9.22
N ALA A 132 9.18 6.06 -8.58
CA ALA A 132 10.03 7.24 -8.57
C ALA A 132 11.37 6.99 -7.84
N LEU A 133 11.37 6.28 -6.70
CA LEU A 133 12.59 5.86 -6.00
C LEU A 133 13.47 4.99 -6.90
N VAL A 134 12.87 3.97 -7.53
CA VAL A 134 13.58 3.05 -8.42
C VAL A 134 14.18 3.79 -9.63
N HIS A 135 13.42 4.70 -10.22
CA HIS A 135 13.90 5.53 -11.32
C HIS A 135 15.12 6.35 -10.90
N GLU A 136 15.07 7.02 -9.75
CA GLU A 136 16.16 7.82 -9.23
C GLU A 136 17.41 6.98 -8.91
N LEU A 137 17.23 5.78 -8.32
CA LEU A 137 18.30 4.83 -8.06
C LEU A 137 19.02 4.41 -9.34
N ASN A 138 18.26 4.06 -10.38
CA ASN A 138 18.81 3.63 -11.66
C ASN A 138 19.53 4.77 -12.41
N TYR A 139 19.00 5.99 -12.31
CA TYR A 139 19.52 7.13 -13.05
C TYR A 139 20.73 7.78 -12.37
N ARG A 140 20.61 8.10 -11.07
CA ARG A 140 21.61 8.89 -10.32
C ARG A 140 22.50 8.06 -9.40
N TYR A 141 21.98 6.99 -8.81
CA TYR A 141 22.67 6.22 -7.76
C TYR A 141 23.10 4.81 -8.25
N LYS A 142 23.74 4.75 -9.42
CA LYS A 142 24.18 3.49 -10.08
C LYS A 142 25.13 2.61 -9.23
N SER A 143 25.79 3.22 -8.24
CA SER A 143 26.65 2.52 -7.28
C SER A 143 25.87 1.83 -6.17
N CYS A 144 24.53 1.86 -6.18
CA CYS A 144 23.69 1.21 -5.17
C CYS A 144 22.98 -0.01 -5.75
N THR A 145 22.61 -0.94 -4.89
CA THR A 145 21.61 -1.99 -5.20
C THR A 145 20.37 -1.77 -4.38
N TYR A 146 19.22 -2.23 -4.88
CA TYR A 146 17.97 -2.17 -4.13
C TYR A 146 17.17 -3.45 -4.29
N GLN A 147 16.33 -3.72 -3.30
CA GLN A 147 15.38 -4.83 -3.25
C GLN A 147 14.21 -4.43 -2.36
N ASP A 148 13.09 -5.16 -2.45
CA ASP A 148 12.02 -4.98 -1.47
C ASP A 148 12.54 -5.41 -0.08
N ALA A 149 12.18 -4.65 0.95
CA ALA A 149 12.59 -4.93 2.32
C ALA A 149 11.78 -6.11 2.91
N SER A 150 12.24 -6.65 4.04
CA SER A 150 11.58 -7.77 4.71
C SER A 150 10.12 -7.43 5.05
N PHE A 151 9.19 -8.17 4.44
CA PHE A 151 7.75 -8.01 4.72
C PHE A 151 7.42 -8.24 6.20
N GLN A 152 8.08 -9.20 6.85
CA GLN A 152 7.85 -9.50 8.27
C GLN A 152 8.27 -8.34 9.19
N GLU A 153 9.25 -7.52 8.77
CA GLU A 153 9.84 -6.48 9.61
C GLU A 153 9.25 -5.10 9.32
N TYR A 154 8.93 -4.79 8.06
CA TYR A 154 8.51 -3.46 7.63
C TYR A 154 7.14 -3.44 6.93
N GLY A 155 6.48 -4.58 6.77
CA GLY A 155 5.19 -4.68 6.09
C GLY A 155 5.28 -4.47 4.57
N TYR A 156 4.16 -4.09 3.95
CA TYR A 156 4.10 -3.81 2.51
C TYR A 156 4.55 -2.37 2.21
N GLY A 157 5.39 -2.19 1.20
CA GLY A 157 5.77 -0.86 0.73
C GLY A 157 7.06 -0.31 1.34
N ALA A 158 8.08 -1.15 1.45
CA ALA A 158 9.41 -0.73 1.89
C ALA A 158 10.49 -1.22 0.92
N THR A 159 11.47 -0.37 0.64
CA THR A 159 12.59 -0.65 -0.28
C THR A 159 13.90 -0.55 0.48
N GLN A 160 14.68 -1.64 0.49
CA GLN A 160 16.04 -1.63 1.02
C GLN A 160 17.01 -1.24 -0.09
N VAL A 161 17.85 -0.24 0.19
CA VAL A 161 18.96 0.20 -0.64
C VAL A 161 20.27 -0.15 0.05
N THR A 162 21.25 -0.65 -0.69
CA THR A 162 22.60 -0.96 -0.19
C THR A 162 23.62 -0.17 -1.00
N ILE A 163 24.46 0.59 -0.30
CA ILE A 163 25.56 1.36 -0.91
C ILE A 163 26.73 0.42 -1.18
N LYS A 164 27.27 0.36 -2.41
CA LYS A 164 28.44 -0.48 -2.74
C LYS A 164 29.78 0.18 -2.42
#